data_AF-A0A2C6A0V0-F1
#
_entry.id   AF-A0A2C6A0V0-F1
#
_cell.length_a   1.000
_cell.length_b   1.000
_cell.length_c   1.000
_cell.angle_alpha   90.00
_cell.angle_beta   90.00
_cell.angle_gamma   90.00
#
_symmetry.space_group_name_H-M   'P 1'
#
loop_
_entity.id
_entity.type
_entity.pdbx_description
1 polymer ?
#
loop_
_entity_poly.entity_id
_entity_poly.type
_entity_poly.pdbx_seq_one_letter_code
_entity_poly.pdbx_strand_id
1 'polypeptide(L)'
;MLAPAWIHLTTCGAYHDERHWRFTVIIDSILQILLLALPALVIIGWLMDRAMDLFFEPSQAYTLLFSVILVNQVLQDRHYTYLHGAMLLSVYVVVAAAHFIAPQQVT
;
A
#
# COMPACT_ATOMS: atom_id res chain seq x y z
N MET A 1 20.90 29.66 -35.33
CA MET A 1 21.41 28.33 -34.95
C MET A 1 21.94 28.39 -33.51
N LEU A 2 21.06 28.66 -32.54
CA LEU A 2 21.32 28.78 -31.10
C LEU A 2 20.00 28.42 -30.41
N ALA A 3 19.75 27.13 -30.16
CA ALA A 3 18.62 26.74 -29.32
C ALA A 3 18.97 27.14 -27.88
N PRO A 4 18.19 28.00 -27.21
CA PRO A 4 18.52 28.46 -25.87
C PRO A 4 18.43 27.31 -24.87
N ALA A 5 19.47 27.13 -24.05
CA ALA A 5 19.57 26.10 -23.02
C ALA A 5 18.35 26.04 -22.06
N TRP A 6 17.58 27.13 -21.99
CA TRP A 6 16.32 27.21 -21.26
C TRP A 6 15.26 26.18 -21.68
N ILE A 7 15.23 25.72 -22.93
CA ILE A 7 14.27 24.70 -23.39
C ILE A 7 14.50 23.33 -22.74
N HIS A 8 15.77 22.97 -22.48
CA HIS A 8 16.10 21.73 -21.78
C HIS A 8 15.75 21.79 -20.29
N LEU A 9 15.86 22.98 -19.68
CA LEU A 9 15.51 23.17 -18.27
C LEU A 9 13.99 23.18 -18.04
N THR A 10 13.21 23.76 -18.97
CA THR A 10 11.74 23.77 -18.87
C THR A 10 11.13 22.38 -19.09
N THR A 11 11.69 21.57 -19.99
CA THR A 11 11.22 20.18 -20.21
C THR A 11 11.58 19.25 -19.05
N CYS A 12 12.77 19.36 -18.46
CA CYS A 12 13.14 18.55 -17.29
C CYS A 12 12.30 18.88 -16.05
N GLY A 13 11.98 20.16 -15.82
CA GLY A 13 11.14 20.60 -14.69
C GLY A 13 9.69 20.13 -14.83
N ALA A 14 9.11 20.28 -16.01
CA ALA A 14 7.78 19.76 -16.31
C ALA A 14 7.72 18.23 -16.10
N TYR A 15 8.67 17.48 -16.67
CA TYR A 15 8.70 16.01 -16.57
C TYR A 15 8.78 15.45 -15.15
N HIS A 16 9.38 16.19 -14.22
CA HIS A 16 9.50 15.74 -12.84
C HIS A 16 8.19 15.91 -12.07
N ASP A 17 7.49 17.03 -12.28
CA ASP A 17 6.22 17.33 -11.63
C ASP A 17 5.13 16.35 -12.09
N GLU A 18 5.17 15.95 -13.37
CA GLU A 18 4.15 15.03 -13.89
C GLU A 18 4.15 13.64 -13.24
N ARG A 19 5.27 13.21 -12.66
CA ARG A 19 5.35 11.92 -11.99
C ARG A 19 4.76 11.96 -10.58
N HIS A 20 4.93 13.05 -9.86
CA HIS A 20 4.49 13.16 -8.46
C HIS A 20 2.98 13.18 -8.34
N TRP A 21 2.28 13.97 -9.16
CA TRP A 21 0.81 14.01 -9.12
C TRP A 21 0.19 12.66 -9.46
N ARG A 22 0.81 11.87 -10.34
CA ARG A 22 0.32 10.53 -10.72
C ARG A 22 0.37 9.57 -9.53
N PHE A 23 1.45 9.58 -8.73
CA PHE A 23 1.54 8.74 -7.55
C PHE A 23 0.51 9.11 -6.48
N THR A 24 0.31 10.40 -6.22
CA THR A 24 -0.72 10.88 -5.28
C THR A 24 -2.11 10.42 -5.71
N VAL A 25 -2.47 10.60 -6.99
CA VAL A 25 -3.77 10.16 -7.52
C VAL A 25 -3.96 8.64 -7.40
N ILE A 26 -2.91 7.84 -7.62
CA ILE A 26 -2.96 6.38 -7.48
C ILE A 26 -3.19 5.98 -6.02
N ILE A 27 -2.45 6.59 -5.08
CA ILE A 27 -2.57 6.26 -3.65
C ILE A 27 -3.97 6.63 -3.13
N ASP A 28 -4.47 7.81 -3.50
CA ASP A 28 -5.82 8.25 -3.11
C ASP A 28 -6.90 7.34 -3.68
N SER A 29 -6.72 6.85 -4.91
CA SER A 29 -7.64 5.89 -5.53
C SER A 29 -7.66 4.54 -4.81
N ILE A 30 -6.50 4.03 -4.37
CA ILE A 30 -6.41 2.77 -3.60
C ILE A 30 -7.00 2.97 -2.19
N LEU A 31 -6.69 4.09 -1.54
CA LEU A 31 -7.19 4.41 -0.21
C LEU A 31 -8.72 4.55 -0.21
N GLN A 32 -9.30 5.16 -1.25
CA GLN A 32 -10.74 5.27 -1.41
C GLN A 32 -11.42 3.88 -1.50
N ILE A 33 -10.84 2.96 -2.28
CA ILE A 33 -11.36 1.59 -2.39
C ILE A 33 -11.23 0.88 -1.03
N LEU A 34 -10.12 1.05 -0.31
CA LEU A 34 -9.89 0.45 1.00
C LEU A 34 -10.87 0.98 2.06
N LEU A 35 -11.05 2.30 2.12
CA LEU A 35 -11.96 2.98 3.05
C LEU A 35 -13.43 2.69 2.75
N LEU A 36 -13.77 2.34 1.51
CA LEU A 36 -15.12 1.91 1.16
C LEU A 36 -15.33 0.40 1.44
N ALA A 37 -14.33 -0.43 1.18
CA ALA A 37 -14.42 -1.88 1.33
C ALA A 37 -14.53 -2.31 2.81
N LEU A 38 -13.78 -1.69 3.72
CA LEU A 38 -13.83 -1.99 5.16
C LEU A 38 -15.23 -1.85 5.77
N PRO A 39 -15.93 -0.69 5.66
CA PRO A 39 -17.28 -0.55 6.20
C PRO A 39 -18.32 -1.36 5.42
N ALA A 40 -18.15 -1.52 4.10
CA ALA A 40 -19.04 -2.38 3.32
C ALA A 40 -19.03 -3.83 3.81
N LEU A 41 -17.86 -4.36 4.19
CA LEU A 41 -17.73 -5.71 4.72
C LEU A 41 -18.44 -5.87 6.08
N VAL A 42 -18.36 -4.85 6.95
CA VAL A 42 -19.07 -4.82 8.25
C VAL A 42 -20.59 -4.82 8.03
N ILE A 43 -21.09 -4.00 7.11
CA ILE A 43 -22.53 -3.91 6.78
C ILE A 43 -23.04 -5.23 6.19
N ILE A 44 -22.26 -5.89 5.32
CA ILE A 44 -22.62 -7.20 4.75
C ILE A 44 -22.64 -8.28 5.85
N GLY A 45 -21.71 -8.22 6.81
CA GLY A 45 -21.71 -9.09 7.98
C GLY A 45 -22.99 -8.99 8.79
N TRP A 46 -23.41 -7.76 9.08
CA TRP A 46 -24.67 -7.48 9.76
C TRP A 46 -25.89 -8.06 9.02
N LEU A 47 -25.89 -8.00 7.68
CA LEU A 47 -26.98 -8.57 6.87
C LEU A 47 -27.03 -10.11 6.92
N MET A 48 -25.91 -10.78 7.16
CA MET A 48 -25.81 -12.23 7.30
C MET A 48 -26.01 -12.74 8.74
N ASP A 49 -26.46 -11.87 9.66
CA ASP A 49 -26.62 -12.16 11.09
C ASP A 49 -25.33 -12.70 11.75
N ARG A 50 -24.17 -12.39 11.14
CA ARG A 50 -22.86 -12.71 11.68
C ARG A 50 -22.19 -11.42 12.11
N ALA A 51 -21.70 -11.39 13.35
CA ALA A 51 -20.85 -10.29 13.82
C ALA A 51 -19.50 -10.32 13.08
N MET A 52 -19.47 -9.75 11.88
CA MET A 52 -18.25 -9.50 11.11
C MET A 52 -17.67 -8.18 11.61
N ASP A 53 -16.98 -8.25 12.74
CA ASP A 53 -16.28 -7.11 13.31
C ASP A 53 -14.83 -7.11 12.80
N LEU A 54 -14.17 -5.94 12.83
CA LEU A 54 -12.73 -5.82 12.57
C LEU A 54 -11.91 -6.34 13.77
N PHE A 55 -12.47 -7.28 14.53
CA PHE A 55 -11.87 -7.91 15.68
C PHE A 55 -11.08 -9.12 15.20
N PHE A 56 -9.84 -8.86 14.81
CA PHE A 56 -8.89 -9.89 14.46
C PHE A 56 -8.31 -10.53 15.71
N GLU A 57 -7.91 -11.81 15.62
CA GLU A 57 -7.04 -12.41 16.62
C GLU A 57 -5.77 -11.54 16.80
N PRO A 58 -5.18 -11.51 18.01
CA PRO A 58 -4.01 -10.68 18.28
C PRO A 58 -2.86 -10.93 17.29
N SER A 59 -2.65 -12.17 16.84
CA SER A 59 -1.68 -12.55 15.80
C SER A 59 -1.89 -11.83 14.47
N GLN A 60 -3.14 -11.74 14.04
CA GLN A 60 -3.55 -11.13 12.79
C GLN A 60 -3.57 -9.59 12.92
N ALA A 61 -3.94 -9.06 14.10
CA ALA A 61 -3.84 -7.64 14.42
C ALA A 61 -2.39 -7.12 14.37
N TYR A 62 -1.41 -7.84 14.95
CA TYR A 62 0.01 -7.46 14.88
C TYR A 62 0.54 -7.47 13.45
N THR A 63 0.10 -8.42 12.63
CA THR A 63 0.53 -8.51 11.23
C THR A 63 -0.02 -7.37 10.38
N LEU A 64 -1.28 -7.00 10.59
CA LEU A 64 -1.88 -5.83 9.94
C LEU A 64 -1.16 -4.54 10.33
N LEU A 65 -0.88 -4.37 11.63
CA LEU A 65 -0.13 -3.22 12.14
C LEU A 65 1.27 -3.14 11.52
N PHE A 66 1.98 -4.26 11.44
CA PHE A 66 3.29 -4.35 10.81
C PHE A 66 3.24 -4.03 9.31
N SER A 67 2.22 -4.52 8.59
CA SER A 67 2.01 -4.22 7.18
C SER A 67 1.82 -2.73 6.90
N VAL A 68 1.03 -2.02 7.72
CA VAL A 68 0.80 -0.59 7.56
C VAL A 68 2.08 0.21 7.81
N ILE A 69 2.84 -0.14 8.86
CA ILE A 69 4.13 0.50 9.17
C ILE A 69 5.12 0.30 8.02
N LEU A 70 5.25 -0.93 7.50
CA LEU A 70 6.15 -1.24 6.38
C LEU A 70 5.80 -0.44 5.12
N VAL A 71 4.52 -0.39 4.74
CA VAL A 71 4.07 0.39 3.58
C VAL A 71 4.40 1.87 3.77
N ASN A 72 4.20 2.41 4.97
CA ASN A 72 4.52 3.81 5.26
C ASN A 72 6.03 4.09 5.13
N GLN A 73 6.89 3.20 5.64
CA GLN A 73 8.35 3.33 5.48
C GLN A 73 8.76 3.37 4.01
N VAL A 74 8.16 2.50 3.19
CA VAL A 74 8.49 2.39 1.77
C VAL A 74 8.02 3.59 0.96
N LEU A 75 6.89 4.20 1.33
CA LEU A 75 6.43 5.44 0.70
C LEU A 75 7.33 6.64 1.03
N GLN A 76 8.04 6.60 2.17
CA GLN A 76 8.99 7.65 2.56
C GLN A 76 10.35 7.50 1.86
N ASP A 77 10.69 6.29 1.40
CA ASP A 77 11.89 6.01 0.62
C ASP A 77 11.78 6.63 -0.79
N ARG A 78 12.34 7.83 -0.96
CA ARG A 78 12.29 8.62 -2.21
C ARG A 78 13.08 8.04 -3.39
N HIS A 79 13.72 6.87 -3.24
CA HIS A 79 14.56 6.23 -4.27
C HIS A 79 13.91 4.95 -4.81
N TYR A 80 13.02 5.11 -5.79
CA TYR A 80 12.34 4.00 -6.46
C TYR A 80 13.27 3.32 -7.49
N THR A 81 14.13 2.43 -7.03
CA THR A 81 14.81 1.45 -7.89
C THR A 81 13.93 0.19 -7.98
N TYR A 82 13.93 -0.52 -9.12
CA TYR A 82 13.19 -1.80 -9.28
C TYR A 82 13.45 -2.81 -8.14
N LEU A 83 14.63 -2.73 -7.50
CA LEU A 83 15.00 -3.51 -6.31
C LEU A 83 14.14 -3.22 -5.06
N HIS A 84 13.67 -1.98 -4.85
CA HIS A 84 12.81 -1.65 -3.71
C HIS A 84 11.43 -2.30 -3.83
N GLY A 85 10.86 -2.35 -5.05
CA GLY A 85 9.62 -3.08 -5.32
C GLY A 85 9.78 -4.61 -5.13
N ALA A 86 10.92 -5.16 -5.55
CA ALA A 86 11.23 -6.58 -5.33
C ALA A 86 11.39 -6.93 -3.84
N MET A 87 11.97 -6.02 -3.04
CA MET A 87 12.05 -6.18 -1.59
C MET A 87 10.65 -6.24 -0.96
N LEU A 88 9.72 -5.36 -1.38
CA LEU A 88 8.32 -5.41 -0.93
C LEU A 88 7.66 -6.76 -1.20
N LEU A 89 7.81 -7.27 -2.42
CA LEU A 89 7.22 -8.54 -2.82
C LEU A 89 7.81 -9.69 -1.99
N SER A 90 9.13 -9.66 -1.72
CA SER A 90 9.78 -10.67 -0.89
C SER A 90 9.27 -10.67 0.56
N VAL A 91 9.06 -9.49 1.16
CA VAL A 91 8.50 -9.37 2.51
C VAL A 91 7.04 -9.86 2.54
N TYR A 92 6.25 -9.56 1.52
CA TYR A 92 4.88 -10.09 1.41
C TYR A 92 4.86 -11.63 1.37
N VAL A 93 5.75 -12.25 0.58
CA VAL A 93 5.87 -13.72 0.51
C VAL A 93 6.28 -14.31 1.86
N VAL A 94 7.20 -13.66 2.58
CA VAL A 94 7.62 -14.11 3.93
C VAL A 94 6.46 -14.02 4.93
N VAL A 95 5.69 -12.93 4.91
CA VAL A 95 4.52 -12.76 5.79
C VAL A 95 3.43 -13.78 5.46
N ALA A 96 3.20 -14.05 4.17
CA ALA A 96 2.25 -15.06 3.71
C ALA A 96 2.68 -16.48 4.11
N ALA A 97 3.96 -16.81 3.96
CA ALA A 97 4.53 -18.07 4.41
C ALA A 97 4.45 -18.22 5.94
N ALA A 98 4.68 -17.14 6.69
CA ALA A 98 4.53 -17.15 8.15
C ALA A 98 3.09 -17.47 8.59
N HIS A 99 2.08 -16.93 7.90
CA HIS A 99 0.67 -17.27 8.15
C HIS A 99 0.31 -18.69 7.73
N PHE A 100 0.93 -19.22 6.68
CA PHE A 100 0.68 -20.60 6.24
C PHE A 100 1.24 -21.64 7.22
N ILE A 101 2.36 -21.32 7.86
CA ILE A 101 3.04 -22.23 8.80
C ILE A 101 2.50 -22.08 10.22
N ALA A 102 2.04 -20.89 10.62
CA ALA A 102 1.36 -20.70 11.89
C ALA A 102 -0.03 -21.36 11.81
N PRO A 103 -0.27 -22.50 12.48
CA PRO A 103 -1.62 -23.03 12.55
C PRO A 103 -2.45 -22.00 13.31
N GLN A 104 -3.56 -21.53 12.70
CA GLN A 104 -4.55 -20.66 13.35
C GLN A 104 -4.79 -21.23 14.75
N GLN A 105 -4.29 -20.53 15.77
CA GLN A 105 -4.33 -20.99 17.15
C GLN A 105 -5.77 -20.78 17.62
N VAL A 106 -6.67 -21.66 17.17
CA VAL A 106 -8.02 -21.79 17.73
C VAL A 106 -7.88 -22.25 19.18
N THR A 107 -7.85 -21.30 20.11
CA THR A 107 -8.28 -21.49 21.51
C THR A 107 -8.91 -20.22 22.02
#